data_AF-A0A1A8DAX7-F1
#
_entry.id   AF-A0A1A8DAX7-F1
#
_cell.length_a   1.000
_cell.length_b   1.000
_cell.length_c   1.000
_cell.angle_alpha   90.00
_cell.angle_beta   90.00
_cell.angle_gamma   90.00
#
_symmetry.space_group_name_H-M   'P 1'
#
loop_
_entity.id
_entity.type
_entity.pdbx_description
1 polymer ?
#
loop_
_entity_poly.entity_id
_entity_poly.type
_entity_poly.pdbx_seq_one_letter_code
_entity_poly.pdbx_strand_id
1 'polypeptide(L)'
;VMVFVHARNATVRTAMGLIEMAKNHGEVGFFQPDQNSDYGLCEKQIQRSRNKQMKEMFPEGFGIHHAGMLRSDRSMMESFFSKGHLKVLVCTATLAWGVNLPAHAVIIKGTQIYDAKRGAFVDLGILDVMQIFGRAGRPQFDRFGEGTIITTHDKLSHYL
;
A
#
# COMPACT_ATOMS: atom_id res chain seq x y z
N VAL A 1 -5.29 1.85 5.06
CA VAL A 1 -5.59 0.97 3.90
C VAL A 1 -4.30 0.55 3.23
N MET A 2 -4.18 -0.71 2.80
CA MET A 2 -3.08 -1.15 1.93
C MET A 2 -3.59 -1.37 0.50
N VAL A 3 -2.84 -0.87 -0.49
CA VAL A 3 -3.15 -1.07 -1.91
C VAL A 3 -2.05 -1.89 -2.55
N PHE A 4 -2.36 -3.11 -2.96
CA PHE A 4 -1.43 -4.04 -3.59
C PHE A 4 -1.42 -3.85 -5.11
N VAL A 5 -0.24 -3.66 -5.66
CA VAL A 5 0.04 -3.52 -7.09
C VAL A 5 1.13 -4.48 -7.54
N HIS A 6 1.22 -4.73 -8.85
CA HIS A 6 2.06 -5.80 -9.41
C HIS A 6 3.42 -5.35 -9.95
N ALA A 7 3.75 -4.06 -9.83
CA ALA A 7 5.04 -3.53 -10.26
C ALA A 7 5.58 -2.45 -9.32
N ARG A 8 6.90 -2.40 -9.17
CA ARG A 8 7.57 -1.42 -8.29
C ARG A 8 7.24 0.01 -8.67
N ASN A 9 7.36 0.36 -9.95
CA ASN A 9 7.00 1.68 -10.47
C ASN A 9 5.49 2.00 -10.36
N ALA A 10 4.63 0.97 -10.32
CA ALA A 10 3.19 1.15 -10.15
C ALA A 10 2.81 1.59 -8.72
N THR A 11 3.67 1.36 -7.71
CA THR A 11 3.42 1.83 -6.35
C THR A 11 3.37 3.36 -6.32
N VAL A 12 4.41 4.00 -6.81
CA VAL A 12 4.52 5.47 -6.92
C VAL A 12 3.41 6.03 -7.80
N ARG A 13 3.22 5.50 -9.01
CA ARG A 13 2.20 6.01 -9.94
C ARG A 13 0.81 5.93 -9.33
N THR A 14 0.49 4.85 -8.62
CA THR A 14 -0.82 4.68 -7.99
C THR A 14 -0.98 5.63 -6.82
N ALA A 15 0.04 5.76 -5.95
CA ALA A 15 -0.02 6.68 -4.82
C ALA A 15 -0.20 8.13 -5.28
N MET A 16 0.62 8.59 -6.23
CA MET A 16 0.52 9.95 -6.78
C MET A 16 -0.82 10.20 -7.48
N GLY A 17 -1.31 9.24 -8.28
CA GLY A 17 -2.61 9.35 -8.92
C GLY A 17 -3.76 9.46 -7.91
N LEU A 18 -3.71 8.71 -6.81
CA LEU A 18 -4.71 8.82 -5.73
C LEU A 18 -4.64 10.17 -5.01
N ILE A 19 -3.44 10.68 -4.73
CA ILE A 19 -3.26 12.01 -4.14
C ILE A 19 -3.83 13.09 -5.07
N GLU A 20 -3.53 13.03 -6.37
CA GLU A 20 -4.03 13.98 -7.36
C GLU A 20 -5.56 13.93 -7.47
N MET A 21 -6.14 12.73 -7.51
CA MET A 21 -7.59 12.55 -7.51
C MET A 21 -8.22 13.15 -6.23
N ALA A 22 -7.65 12.88 -5.05
CA ALA A 22 -8.13 13.44 -3.79
C ALA A 22 -8.05 14.97 -3.76
N LYS A 23 -6.97 15.56 -4.31
CA LYS A 23 -6.83 17.01 -4.46
C LYS A 23 -7.89 17.59 -5.38
N ASN A 24 -8.11 16.97 -6.53
CA ASN A 24 -9.10 17.42 -7.52
C ASN A 24 -10.53 17.34 -6.99
N HIS A 25 -10.83 16.37 -6.13
CA HIS A 25 -12.16 16.20 -5.52
C HIS A 25 -12.33 16.95 -4.18
N GLY A 26 -11.28 17.59 -3.65
CA GLY A 26 -11.33 18.24 -2.33
C GLY A 26 -11.40 17.25 -1.16
N GLU A 27 -10.95 16.01 -1.36
CA GLU A 27 -11.06 14.87 -0.43
C GLU A 27 -9.77 14.61 0.36
N VAL A 28 -8.76 15.48 0.23
CA VAL A 28 -7.45 15.34 0.91
C VAL A 28 -7.59 15.20 2.43
N GLY A 29 -8.63 15.83 3.01
CA GLY A 29 -8.92 15.76 4.44
C GLY A 29 -9.07 14.33 4.98
N PHE A 30 -9.55 13.38 4.17
CA PHE A 30 -9.70 11.98 4.59
C PHE A 30 -8.37 11.23 4.75
N PHE A 31 -7.32 11.73 4.10
CA PHE A 31 -6.01 11.08 4.07
C PHE A 31 -5.00 11.75 4.99
N GLN A 32 -5.35 12.85 5.65
CA GLN A 32 -4.43 13.56 6.52
C GLN A 32 -3.85 12.64 7.61
N PRO A 33 -2.51 12.68 7.83
CA PRO A 33 -1.86 11.97 8.92
C PRO A 33 -2.42 12.35 10.28
N ASP A 34 -2.41 11.42 11.23
CA ASP A 34 -2.65 11.77 12.63
C ASP A 34 -1.52 12.68 13.13
N GLN A 35 -1.88 13.90 13.56
CA GLN A 35 -0.97 14.95 14.06
C GLN A 35 -0.73 14.82 15.57
N ASN A 36 -0.42 13.62 16.03
CA ASN A 36 -0.01 13.34 17.40
C ASN A 36 1.44 13.81 17.66
N SER A 37 1.87 13.72 18.93
CA SER A 37 3.15 14.29 19.41
C SER A 37 4.40 13.75 18.71
N ASP A 38 4.35 12.58 18.08
CA ASP A 38 5.46 11.98 17.33
C ASP A 38 5.45 12.27 15.83
N TYR A 39 4.41 12.93 15.28
CA TYR A 39 4.37 13.29 13.86
C TYR A 39 5.57 14.15 13.44
N GLY A 40 5.90 15.18 14.23
CA GLY A 40 7.04 16.06 13.94
C GLY A 40 8.40 15.35 13.97
N LEU A 41 8.52 14.23 14.70
CA LEU A 41 9.72 13.39 14.66
C LEU A 41 9.77 12.56 13.38
N CYS A 42 8.63 12.00 12.97
CA CYS A 42 8.49 11.25 11.73
C CYS A 42 8.78 12.13 10.50
N GLU A 43 8.32 13.39 10.52
CA GLU A 43 8.63 14.38 9.49
C GLU A 43 10.15 14.67 9.42
N LYS A 44 10.82 14.91 10.55
CA LYS A 44 12.28 15.07 10.56
C LYS A 44 13.02 13.83 10.06
N GLN A 45 12.51 12.64 10.40
CA GLN A 45 13.10 11.38 9.98
C GLN A 45 12.95 11.17 8.46
N ILE A 46 11.78 11.47 7.88
CA ILE A 46 11.58 11.29 6.43
C ILE A 46 12.42 12.26 5.61
N GLN A 47 12.65 13.48 6.12
CA GLN A 47 13.52 14.44 5.45
C GLN A 47 14.97 13.93 5.25
N ARG A 48 15.43 13.02 6.13
CA ARG A 48 16.75 12.38 6.01
C ARG A 48 16.81 11.29 4.94
N SER A 49 15.68 10.77 4.47
CA SER A 49 15.66 9.79 3.38
C SER A 49 16.14 10.43 2.07
N ARG A 50 16.83 9.64 1.23
CA ARG A 50 17.22 10.06 -0.12
C ARG A 50 16.08 9.90 -1.12
N ASN A 51 15.01 9.18 -0.76
CA ASN A 51 13.87 8.97 -1.63
C ASN A 51 12.98 10.22 -1.65
N LYS A 52 13.01 10.97 -2.77
CA LYS A 52 12.20 12.19 -2.95
C LYS A 52 10.70 11.90 -2.95
N GLN A 53 10.29 10.78 -3.54
CA GLN A 53 8.88 10.40 -3.67
C GLN A 53 8.24 10.15 -2.29
N MET A 54 8.98 9.52 -1.38
CA MET A 54 8.51 9.32 0.01
C MET A 54 8.27 10.65 0.73
N LYS A 55 9.20 11.60 0.57
CA LYS A 55 9.11 12.93 1.19
C LYS A 55 7.91 13.73 0.68
N GLU A 56 7.58 13.57 -0.60
CA GLU A 56 6.45 14.24 -1.22
C GLU A 56 5.10 13.65 -0.82
N MET A 57 5.01 12.33 -0.66
CA MET A 57 3.74 11.64 -0.34
C MET A 57 3.37 11.67 1.15
N PHE A 58 4.37 11.75 2.04
CA PHE A 58 4.13 11.63 3.48
C PHE A 58 3.21 12.72 4.07
N PRO A 59 3.35 14.02 3.73
CA PRO A 59 2.43 15.05 4.23
C PRO A 59 0.98 14.83 3.80
N GLU A 60 0.77 14.14 2.68
CA GLU A 60 -0.55 13.79 2.15
C GLU A 60 -1.11 12.50 2.81
N GLY A 61 -0.34 11.86 3.69
CA GLY A 61 -0.69 10.60 4.37
C GLY A 61 -0.56 9.34 3.52
N PHE A 62 0.24 9.41 2.46
CA PHE A 62 0.53 8.29 1.56
C PHE A 62 1.98 7.79 1.71
N GLY A 63 2.16 6.50 1.50
CA GLY A 63 3.48 5.88 1.42
C GLY A 63 3.54 4.78 0.38
N ILE A 64 4.78 4.36 0.07
CA ILE A 64 5.05 3.23 -0.84
C ILE A 64 5.90 2.17 -0.14
N HIS A 65 5.76 0.92 -0.57
CA HIS A 65 6.61 -0.17 -0.11
C HIS A 65 6.86 -1.23 -1.18
N HIS A 66 8.12 -1.45 -1.54
CA HIS A 66 8.50 -2.54 -2.44
C HIS A 66 9.96 -2.96 -2.23
N ALA A 67 10.31 -4.17 -2.68
CA ALA A 67 11.64 -4.75 -2.49
C ALA A 67 12.80 -3.90 -3.07
N GLY A 68 12.54 -3.06 -4.08
CA GLY A 68 13.54 -2.13 -4.64
C GLY A 68 13.89 -0.91 -3.75
N MET A 69 13.21 -0.70 -2.63
CA MET A 69 13.53 0.37 -1.68
C MET A 69 14.64 -0.07 -0.70
N LEU A 70 15.40 0.91 -0.19
CA LEU A 70 16.34 0.68 0.89
C LEU A 70 15.62 0.03 2.08
N ARG A 71 16.29 -0.90 2.77
CA ARG A 71 15.72 -1.56 3.96
C ARG A 71 15.30 -0.54 5.02
N SER A 72 16.11 0.50 5.23
CA SER A 72 15.82 1.59 6.16
C SER A 72 14.53 2.33 5.80
N ASP A 73 14.30 2.59 4.51
CA ASP A 73 13.11 3.28 4.03
C ASP A 73 11.87 2.40 4.17
N ARG A 74 11.99 1.09 3.88
CA ARG A 74 10.91 0.12 4.09
C ARG A 74 10.47 0.05 5.55
N SER A 75 11.43 -0.13 6.46
CA SER A 75 11.13 -0.17 7.91
C SER A 75 10.57 1.15 8.43
N MET A 76 10.99 2.28 7.85
CA MET A 76 10.41 3.59 8.17
C MET A 76 8.93 3.68 7.74
N MET A 77 8.59 3.27 6.51
CA MET A 77 7.20 3.29 6.03
C MET A 77 6.30 2.30 6.78
N GLU A 78 6.82 1.11 7.11
CA GLU A 78 6.12 0.14 7.98
C GLU A 78 5.77 0.76 9.34
N SER A 79 6.74 1.43 9.97
CA SER A 79 6.56 2.11 11.26
C SER A 79 5.58 3.28 11.18
N PHE A 80 5.67 4.11 10.14
CA PHE A 80 4.74 5.25 9.99
C PHE A 80 3.31 4.80 9.72
N PHE A 81 3.13 3.70 8.99
CA PHE A 81 1.81 3.12 8.76
C PHE A 81 1.22 2.50 10.03
N SER A 82 2.00 1.74 10.81
CA SER A 82 1.51 1.13 12.05
C SER A 82 1.11 2.17 13.10
N LYS A 83 1.77 3.34 13.10
CA LYS A 83 1.45 4.49 13.96
C LYS A 83 0.28 5.36 13.48
N GLY A 84 -0.26 5.11 12.28
CA GLY A 84 -1.38 5.90 11.74
C GLY A 84 -0.99 7.19 11.02
N HIS A 85 0.31 7.49 10.86
CA HIS A 85 0.78 8.65 10.10
C HIS A 85 0.69 8.44 8.58
N LEU A 86 0.52 7.21 8.13
CA LEU A 86 0.16 6.89 6.74
C LEU A 86 -1.24 6.27 6.74
N LYS A 87 -2.19 6.93 6.08
CA LYS A 87 -3.55 6.40 5.89
C LYS A 87 -3.58 5.38 4.76
N VAL A 88 -2.73 5.56 3.74
CA VAL A 88 -2.65 4.68 2.58
C VAL A 88 -1.20 4.23 2.34
N LEU A 89 -0.99 2.92 2.27
CA LEU A 89 0.30 2.33 1.88
C LEU A 89 0.14 1.53 0.59
N VAL A 90 0.78 2.00 -0.48
CA VAL A 90 0.77 1.28 -1.77
C VAL A 90 1.98 0.36 -1.84
N CYS A 91 1.76 -0.94 -2.00
CA CYS A 91 2.83 -1.93 -1.90
C CYS A 91 2.77 -3.04 -2.95
N THR A 92 3.87 -3.77 -3.12
CA THR A 92 3.89 -4.99 -3.93
C THR A 92 3.55 -6.23 -3.10
N ALA A 93 3.07 -7.29 -3.74
CA ALA A 93 2.66 -8.56 -3.09
C ALA A 93 3.73 -9.16 -2.15
N THR A 94 5.01 -8.87 -2.36
CA THR A 94 6.10 -9.28 -1.46
C THR A 94 5.92 -8.84 -0.01
N LEU A 95 5.20 -7.74 0.26
CA LEU A 95 4.91 -7.29 1.62
C LEU A 95 4.06 -8.31 2.37
N ALA A 96 3.08 -8.93 1.69
CA ALA A 96 2.18 -9.90 2.29
C ALA A 96 2.90 -11.19 2.74
N TRP A 97 4.08 -11.49 2.21
CA TRP A 97 4.90 -12.63 2.61
C TRP A 97 5.95 -12.30 3.67
N GLY A 98 6.47 -11.06 3.67
CA GLY A 98 7.70 -10.73 4.39
C GLY A 98 7.53 -10.07 5.75
N VAL A 99 6.36 -9.49 6.05
CA VAL A 99 6.18 -8.65 7.24
C VAL A 99 4.78 -8.84 7.83
N ASN A 100 4.68 -8.89 9.16
CA ASN A 100 3.39 -8.86 9.85
C ASN A 100 2.89 -7.43 10.08
N LEU A 101 2.42 -6.79 9.02
CA LEU A 101 1.81 -5.45 9.07
C LEU A 101 0.34 -5.55 8.67
N PRO A 102 -0.61 -5.55 9.62
CA PRO A 102 -2.03 -5.58 9.31
C PRO A 102 -2.57 -4.19 8.94
N ALA A 103 -3.68 -4.15 8.21
CA ALA A 103 -4.42 -2.95 7.88
C ALA A 103 -5.92 -3.21 8.02
N HIS A 104 -6.71 -2.20 8.40
CA HIS A 104 -8.17 -2.34 8.46
C HIS A 104 -8.75 -2.88 7.14
N ALA A 105 -8.34 -2.26 6.02
CA ALA A 105 -8.72 -2.66 4.68
C ALA A 105 -7.52 -2.88 3.76
N VAL A 106 -7.65 -3.83 2.85
CA VAL A 106 -6.70 -4.12 1.77
C VAL A 106 -7.40 -4.11 0.41
N ILE A 107 -6.70 -3.63 -0.61
CA ILE A 107 -7.19 -3.54 -1.99
C ILE A 107 -6.16 -4.20 -2.91
N ILE A 108 -6.56 -5.18 -3.69
CA ILE A 108 -5.76 -5.73 -4.79
C ILE A 108 -6.14 -4.98 -6.07
N LYS A 109 -5.23 -4.15 -6.59
CA LYS A 109 -5.46 -3.35 -7.79
C LYS A 109 -4.96 -4.11 -9.03
N GLY A 110 -5.90 -4.72 -9.74
CA GLY A 110 -5.63 -5.58 -10.90
C GLY A 110 -5.21 -6.97 -10.45
N THR A 111 -5.34 -7.95 -11.33
CA THR A 111 -4.97 -9.35 -11.04
C THR A 111 -4.09 -9.96 -12.12
N GLN A 112 -3.48 -9.13 -12.98
CA GLN A 112 -2.55 -9.58 -14.01
C GLN A 112 -1.13 -9.17 -13.65
N ILE A 113 -0.24 -10.16 -13.63
CA ILE A 113 1.20 -9.99 -13.37
C ILE A 113 1.96 -10.39 -14.63
N TYR A 114 3.00 -9.65 -14.98
CA TYR A 114 3.91 -10.06 -16.06
C TYR A 114 4.86 -11.16 -15.59
N ASP A 115 4.79 -12.35 -16.19
CA ASP A 115 5.74 -13.44 -15.96
C ASP A 115 6.83 -13.40 -17.02
N ALA A 116 8.03 -12.99 -16.61
CA ALA A 116 9.19 -12.89 -17.50
C ALA A 116 9.66 -14.24 -18.07
N LYS A 117 9.41 -15.36 -17.37
CA LYS A 117 9.78 -16.69 -17.86
C LYS A 117 8.86 -17.15 -18.98
N ARG A 118 7.58 -16.76 -18.90
CA ARG A 118 6.56 -17.09 -19.92
C ARG A 118 6.43 -16.02 -21.00
N GLY A 119 6.99 -14.82 -20.78
CA GLY A 119 6.88 -13.68 -21.70
C GLY A 119 5.43 -13.17 -21.85
N ALA A 120 4.58 -13.41 -20.85
CA ALA A 120 3.14 -13.16 -20.93
C ALA A 120 2.59 -12.65 -19.60
N PHE A 121 1.43 -12.01 -19.66
CA PHE A 121 0.65 -11.72 -18.47
C PHE A 121 -0.05 -12.99 -17.98
N VAL A 122 0.06 -13.25 -16.68
CA VAL A 122 -0.57 -14.36 -15.99
C VAL A 122 -1.45 -13.82 -14.86
N ASP A 123 -2.43 -14.62 -14.48
CA ASP A 123 -3.31 -14.28 -13.38
C ASP A 123 -2.56 -14.37 -12.04
N LEU A 124 -2.91 -13.48 -11.11
CA LEU A 124 -2.43 -13.48 -9.74
C LEU A 124 -2.85 -14.78 -9.07
N GLY A 125 -1.88 -15.49 -8.47
CA GLY A 125 -2.15 -16.78 -7.84
C GLY A 125 -3.07 -16.65 -6.63
N ILE A 126 -3.93 -17.65 -6.43
CA ILE A 126 -4.88 -17.66 -5.30
C ILE A 126 -4.17 -17.57 -3.93
N LEU A 127 -2.97 -18.16 -3.81
CA LEU A 127 -2.18 -18.05 -2.58
C LEU A 127 -1.75 -16.61 -2.30
N ASP A 128 -1.36 -15.84 -3.32
CA ASP A 128 -1.02 -14.43 -3.13
C ASP A 128 -2.26 -13.62 -2.72
N VAL A 129 -3.42 -13.90 -3.32
CA VAL A 129 -4.69 -13.28 -2.92
C VAL A 129 -4.99 -13.57 -1.45
N MET A 130 -4.90 -14.84 -1.02
CA MET A 130 -5.15 -15.24 0.36
C MET A 130 -4.16 -14.58 1.33
N GLN A 131 -2.87 -14.50 0.97
CA GLN A 131 -1.87 -13.83 1.81
C GLN A 131 -2.12 -12.33 1.94
N ILE A 132 -2.54 -11.68 0.85
CA ILE A 132 -2.90 -10.26 0.86
C ILE A 132 -4.15 -10.02 1.71
N PHE A 133 -5.21 -10.80 1.51
CA PHE A 133 -6.45 -10.70 2.28
C PHE A 133 -6.23 -11.04 3.76
N GLY A 134 -5.27 -11.92 4.08
CA GLY A 134 -4.84 -12.18 5.46
C GLY A 134 -4.22 -10.96 6.18
N ARG A 135 -3.95 -9.86 5.46
CA ARG A 135 -3.54 -8.58 6.06
C ARG A 135 -4.71 -7.66 6.39
N ALA A 136 -5.93 -8.00 5.97
CA ALA A 136 -7.13 -7.25 6.28
C ALA A 136 -7.60 -7.51 7.73
N GLY A 137 -7.95 -6.44 8.43
CA GLY A 137 -8.30 -6.45 9.84
C GLY A 137 -7.07 -6.37 10.75
N ARG A 138 -7.13 -5.48 11.75
CA ARG A 138 -6.14 -5.41 12.83
C ARG A 138 -6.69 -6.13 14.06
N PRO A 139 -6.11 -7.28 14.46
CA PRO A 139 -6.50 -7.96 15.68
C PRO A 139 -6.48 -6.99 16.86
N GLN A 140 -7.49 -7.05 17.73
CA GLN A 140 -7.68 -6.17 18.90
C GLN A 140 -8.12 -4.73 18.61
N PHE A 141 -7.98 -4.21 17.39
CA PHE A 141 -8.37 -2.84 17.05
C PHE A 141 -9.64 -2.77 16.20
N ASP A 142 -9.85 -3.74 15.30
CA ASP A 142 -10.97 -3.76 14.37
C ASP A 142 -11.94 -4.90 14.71
N ARG A 143 -13.25 -4.67 14.50
CA ARG A 143 -14.29 -5.71 14.62
C ARG A 143 -14.37 -6.63 13.39
N PHE A 144 -14.01 -6.09 12.24
CA PHE A 144 -13.94 -6.77 10.96
C PHE A 144 -12.85 -6.12 10.11
N GLY A 145 -12.38 -6.84 9.08
CA GLY A 145 -11.47 -6.31 8.06
C GLY A 145 -12.13 -6.35 6.69
N GLU A 146 -11.70 -5.47 5.79
CA GLU A 146 -12.24 -5.40 4.44
C GLU A 146 -11.19 -5.79 3.40
N GLY A 147 -11.52 -6.77 2.55
CA GLY A 147 -10.72 -7.16 1.40
C GLY A 147 -11.44 -6.82 0.10
N THR A 148 -10.82 -6.01 -0.75
CA THR A 148 -11.34 -5.67 -2.08
C THR A 148 -10.39 -6.19 -3.15
N ILE A 149 -10.92 -6.83 -4.19
CA ILE A 149 -10.17 -7.22 -5.38
C ILE A 149 -10.77 -6.55 -6.62
N ILE A 150 -9.92 -5.87 -7.38
CA ILE A 150 -10.29 -5.22 -8.63
C ILE A 150 -9.72 -6.06 -9.75
N THR A 151 -10.58 -6.73 -10.50
CA THR A 151 -10.21 -7.65 -11.58
C THR A 151 -11.09 -7.41 -12.82
N THR A 152 -10.72 -8.01 -13.95
CA THR A 152 -11.55 -8.00 -15.16
C THR A 152 -12.74 -8.95 -14.98
N HIS A 153 -13.86 -8.65 -15.64
CA HIS A 153 -15.10 -9.38 -15.43
C HIS A 153 -14.98 -10.88 -15.73
N ASP A 154 -14.20 -11.25 -16.75
CA ASP A 154 -13.92 -12.64 -17.14
C ASP A 154 -13.14 -13.44 -16.08
N LYS A 155 -12.47 -12.77 -15.14
CA LYS A 155 -11.71 -13.37 -14.05
C LYS A 155 -12.43 -13.36 -12.71
N LEU A 156 -13.60 -12.72 -12.61
CA LEU A 156 -14.33 -12.60 -11.36
C LEU A 156 -14.61 -13.98 -10.73
N SER A 157 -15.09 -14.94 -11.52
CA SER A 157 -15.40 -16.29 -11.03
C SER A 157 -14.17 -17.10 -10.60
N HIS A 158 -12.96 -16.69 -10.99
CA HIS A 158 -11.72 -17.35 -10.55
C HIS A 158 -11.35 -16.97 -9.11
N TYR A 159 -11.83 -15.82 -8.62
CA TYR A 159 -11.47 -15.25 -7.31
C TYR A 159 -12.63 -15.22 -6.30
N LEU A 160 -13.80 -15.73 -6.67
CA LEU A 160 -14.95 -15.98 -5.79
C LEU A 160 -14.88 -17.41 -5.23
#